data_AF-A0A2N0LF45-F1
#
_entry.id   AF-A0A2N0LF45-F1
#
_cell.length_a   1.000
_cell.length_b   1.000
_cell.length_c   1.000
_cell.angle_alpha   90.00
_cell.angle_beta   90.00
_cell.angle_gamma   90.00
#
_symmetry.space_group_name_H-M   'P 1'
#
loop_
_entity.id
_entity.type
_entity.pdbx_description
1 polymer ?
#
loop_
_entity_poly.entity_id
_entity_poly.type
_entity_poly.pdbx_seq_one_letter_code
_entity_poly.pdbx_strand_id
1 'polypeptide(L)'
;MEWFQERTPRFSHSGATAFEPPPGLKFNYATKDLASMLVQDELDVALIQRGAGIDRPKGEVWKSPKVRTLFSDPKRESIRYFKKNGIIPAQHITVVRESILEEHPWVATSLYEAFEEAQRLVMERLYEYHGFISYLGGPPSMLLFSRHDLEKQRQVFGDNPYAYGLKANAKLVEMVQTYSVEQGLTKKKQPLDELIPQEILLAEERLS
;
A
#
# COMPACT_ATOMS: atom_id res chain seq x y z
N MET A 1 15.66 -6.12 -20.72
CA MET A 1 14.56 -5.25 -20.27
C MET A 1 15.12 -3.86 -20.05
N GLU A 2 14.48 -2.81 -20.59
CA GLU A 2 14.83 -1.42 -20.31
C GLU A 2 13.82 -0.84 -19.34
N TRP A 3 14.28 -0.10 -18.33
CA TRP A 3 13.44 0.46 -17.29
C TRP A 3 13.69 1.95 -17.16
N PHE A 4 12.62 2.73 -17.03
CA PHE A 4 12.67 4.18 -16.92
C PHE A 4 12.09 4.63 -15.59
N GLN A 5 12.87 5.41 -14.85
CA GLN A 5 12.44 6.05 -13.61
C GLN A 5 12.15 7.52 -13.86
N GLU A 6 10.94 7.97 -13.56
CA GLU A 6 10.53 9.36 -13.83
C GLU A 6 11.19 10.36 -12.88
N ARG A 7 11.25 10.02 -11.58
CA ARG A 7 11.83 10.91 -10.58
C ARG A 7 13.35 10.89 -10.71
N THR A 8 13.95 12.08 -10.75
CA THR A 8 15.42 12.21 -10.77
C THR A 8 16.02 11.64 -9.48
N PRO A 9 17.34 11.37 -9.42
CA PRO A 9 17.99 10.83 -8.22
C PRO A 9 17.63 11.61 -6.95
N ARG A 10 17.58 12.94 -7.02
CA ARG A 10 17.24 13.81 -5.88
C ARG A 10 15.87 13.52 -5.25
N PHE A 11 14.90 13.06 -6.04
CA PHE A 11 13.53 12.83 -5.62
C PHE A 11 13.14 11.35 -5.61
N SER A 12 14.10 10.47 -5.88
CA SER A 12 13.90 9.03 -5.91
C SER A 12 14.56 8.40 -4.69
N HIS A 13 13.94 7.36 -4.13
CA HIS A 13 14.57 6.53 -3.09
C HIS A 13 15.90 5.94 -3.58
N SER A 14 16.03 5.69 -4.89
CA SER A 14 17.29 5.23 -5.49
C SER A 14 18.46 6.22 -5.30
N GLY A 15 18.20 7.53 -5.18
CA GLY A 15 19.26 8.50 -4.91
C GLY A 15 19.56 8.69 -3.43
N ALA A 16 18.62 8.34 -2.54
CA ALA A 16 18.82 8.36 -1.10
C ALA A 16 19.43 7.04 -0.56
N THR A 17 19.49 6.01 -1.39
CA THR A 17 19.99 4.67 -1.04
C THR A 17 21.16 4.30 -1.93
N ALA A 18 21.95 3.29 -1.53
CA ALA A 18 22.97 2.68 -2.39
C ALA A 18 22.32 1.68 -3.38
N PHE A 19 21.24 2.10 -4.05
CA PHE A 19 20.49 1.24 -4.97
C PHE A 19 21.36 0.90 -6.18
N GLU A 20 21.47 -0.40 -6.44
CA GLU A 20 22.05 -0.93 -7.66
C GLU A 20 20.97 -1.69 -8.43
N PRO A 21 20.76 -1.40 -9.72
CA PRO A 21 19.76 -2.11 -10.50
C PRO A 21 20.13 -3.61 -10.61
N PRO A 22 19.14 -4.53 -10.59
CA PRO A 22 19.40 -5.95 -10.76
C PRO A 22 20.21 -6.27 -12.03
N PRO A 23 21.05 -7.32 -12.03
CA PRO A 23 21.85 -7.70 -13.18
C PRO A 23 21.02 -7.84 -14.46
N GLY A 24 21.50 -7.26 -15.56
CA GLY A 24 20.82 -7.31 -16.86
C GLY A 24 19.70 -6.29 -17.06
N LEU A 25 19.39 -5.46 -16.06
CA LEU A 25 18.46 -4.35 -16.20
C LEU A 25 19.18 -3.10 -16.73
N LYS A 26 18.75 -2.60 -17.90
CA LYS A 26 19.17 -1.28 -18.39
C LYS A 26 18.30 -0.21 -17.74
N PHE A 27 18.83 0.44 -16.71
CA PHE A 27 18.10 1.46 -15.94
C PHE A 27 18.40 2.87 -16.45
N ASN A 28 17.36 3.64 -16.73
CA ASN A 28 17.43 5.01 -17.24
C ASN A 28 16.58 5.96 -16.39
N TYR A 29 17.00 7.21 -16.28
CA TYR A 29 16.13 8.28 -15.78
C TYR A 29 15.39 8.92 -16.96
N ALA A 30 14.07 9.03 -16.87
CA ALA A 30 13.26 9.62 -17.93
C ALA A 30 13.47 11.14 -18.02
N THR A 31 13.60 11.65 -19.23
CA THR A 31 13.67 13.10 -19.51
C THR A 31 12.30 13.73 -19.70
N LYS A 32 11.24 12.92 -19.86
CA LYS A 32 9.81 13.27 -19.94
C LYS A 32 9.02 12.54 -18.86
N ASP A 33 7.72 12.84 -18.73
CA ASP A 33 6.83 12.02 -17.92
C ASP A 33 6.52 10.69 -18.61
N LEU A 34 6.36 9.61 -17.83
CA LEU A 34 6.15 8.26 -18.38
C LEU A 34 4.83 8.15 -19.16
N ALA A 35 3.85 9.01 -18.87
CA ALA A 35 2.56 8.98 -19.53
C ALA A 35 2.66 9.50 -20.97
N SER A 36 3.41 10.58 -21.20
CA SER A 36 3.73 11.07 -22.53
C SER A 36 4.57 10.06 -23.32
N MET A 37 5.58 9.46 -22.69
CA MET A 37 6.41 8.42 -23.33
C MET A 37 5.56 7.23 -23.80
N LEU A 38 4.61 6.78 -22.98
CA LEU A 38 3.68 5.70 -23.35
C LEU A 38 2.78 6.06 -24.55
N VAL A 39 2.23 7.28 -24.58
CA VAL A 39 1.36 7.74 -25.69
C VAL A 39 2.13 7.98 -27.01
N GLN A 40 3.43 8.26 -26.89
CA GLN A 40 4.35 8.47 -28.00
C GLN A 40 5.00 7.17 -28.49
N ASP A 41 4.55 6.01 -27.99
CA ASP A 41 5.08 4.69 -28.33
C ASP A 41 6.59 4.54 -27.98
N GLU A 42 7.08 5.32 -27.01
CA GLU A 42 8.46 5.23 -26.47
C GLU A 42 8.58 4.18 -25.34
N LEU A 43 7.47 3.76 -24.74
CA LEU A 43 7.38 2.71 -23.72
C LEU A 43 6.27 1.73 -24.08
N ASP A 44 6.49 0.44 -23.80
CA ASP A 44 5.44 -0.58 -23.96
C ASP A 44 4.42 -0.54 -22.80
N VAL A 45 4.90 -0.26 -21.59
CA VAL A 45 4.13 -0.28 -20.33
C VAL A 45 4.67 0.80 -19.40
N ALA A 46 3.78 1.47 -18.66
CA ALA A 46 4.16 2.40 -17.60
C ALA A 46 3.27 2.26 -16.37
N LEU A 47 3.87 2.36 -15.18
CA LEU A 47 3.13 2.56 -13.93
C LEU A 47 2.86 4.06 -13.77
N ILE A 48 1.61 4.47 -13.97
CA ILE A 48 1.20 5.87 -13.91
C ILE A 48 0.39 6.09 -12.63
N GLN A 49 0.96 6.83 -11.68
CA GLN A 49 0.24 7.30 -10.50
C GLN A 49 -0.39 8.67 -10.77
N ARG A 50 -1.57 8.91 -10.17
CA ARG A 50 -2.20 10.25 -10.14
C ARG A 50 -1.47 11.09 -9.10
N GLY A 51 -0.31 11.60 -9.51
CA GLY A 51 0.55 12.63 -8.90
C GLY A 51 0.60 12.75 -7.38
N ALA A 52 1.79 12.55 -6.80
CA ALA A 52 2.25 13.37 -5.68
C ALA A 52 2.80 14.70 -6.24
N GLY A 53 2.85 15.78 -5.46
CA GLY A 53 3.34 17.10 -5.92
C GLY A 53 4.79 17.15 -6.45
N ILE A 54 5.50 16.02 -6.39
CA ILE A 54 6.87 15.80 -6.88
C ILE A 54 6.88 15.23 -8.31
N ASP A 55 5.75 14.69 -8.79
CA ASP A 55 5.66 14.04 -10.09
C ASP A 55 5.44 15.06 -11.22
N ARG A 56 5.93 14.76 -12.42
CA ARG A 56 5.67 15.60 -13.59
C ARG A 56 4.17 15.56 -13.92
N PRO A 57 3.59 16.67 -14.42
CA PRO A 57 2.21 16.66 -14.89
C PRO A 57 2.01 15.54 -15.91
N LYS A 58 1.10 14.62 -15.60
CA LYS A 58 0.69 13.59 -16.55
C LYS A 58 -0.27 14.29 -17.50
N GLY A 59 0.04 14.33 -18.79
CA GLY A 59 -0.87 14.87 -19.80
C GLY A 59 -2.21 14.14 -19.84
N GLU A 60 -2.94 14.23 -20.95
CA GLU A 60 -4.26 13.59 -21.08
C GLU A 60 -4.22 12.07 -21.32
N VAL A 61 -3.24 11.35 -20.77
CA VAL A 61 -3.06 9.90 -20.96
C VAL A 61 -4.33 9.11 -20.64
N TRP A 62 -5.06 9.52 -19.60
CA TRP A 62 -6.29 8.87 -19.17
C TRP A 62 -7.46 9.00 -20.16
N LYS A 63 -7.35 9.93 -21.11
CA LYS A 63 -8.32 10.13 -22.21
C LYS A 63 -7.78 9.62 -23.55
N SER A 64 -6.51 9.22 -23.62
CA SER A 64 -5.88 8.81 -24.86
C SER A 64 -6.44 7.44 -25.30
N PRO A 65 -6.96 7.31 -26.53
CA PRO A 65 -7.43 6.02 -27.05
C PRO A 65 -6.27 5.05 -27.35
N LYS A 66 -5.02 5.52 -27.32
CA LYS A 66 -3.83 4.70 -27.58
C LYS A 66 -3.42 3.82 -26.41
N VAL A 67 -3.88 4.12 -25.19
CA VAL A 67 -3.46 3.43 -23.98
C VAL A 67 -4.64 2.75 -23.31
N ARG A 68 -4.36 1.64 -22.62
CA ARG A 68 -5.34 0.90 -21.83
C ARG A 68 -4.72 0.42 -20.54
N THR A 69 -5.55 0.08 -19.55
CA THR A 69 -5.08 -0.61 -18.36
C THR A 69 -4.51 -1.98 -18.73
N LEU A 70 -3.45 -2.42 -18.04
CA LEU A 70 -2.85 -3.73 -18.25
C LEU A 70 -3.87 -4.86 -18.04
N PHE A 71 -4.69 -4.73 -17.00
CA PHE A 71 -5.82 -5.59 -16.72
C PHE A 71 -7.11 -4.92 -17.19
N SER A 72 -7.88 -5.61 -18.02
CA SER A 72 -9.18 -5.12 -18.50
C SER A 72 -10.22 -5.01 -17.38
N ASP A 73 -10.09 -5.83 -16.34
CA ASP A 73 -10.90 -5.78 -15.12
C ASP A 73 -9.99 -5.75 -13.88
N PRO A 74 -9.56 -4.55 -13.43
CA PRO A 74 -8.71 -4.39 -12.25
C PRO A 74 -9.34 -4.98 -10.99
N LYS A 75 -10.67 -4.89 -10.83
CA LYS A 75 -11.37 -5.42 -9.65
C LYS A 75 -11.25 -6.94 -9.59
N ARG A 76 -11.54 -7.63 -10.69
CA ARG A 76 -11.40 -9.09 -10.78
C ARG A 76 -9.96 -9.53 -10.55
N GLU A 77 -8.99 -8.79 -11.08
CA GLU A 77 -7.57 -9.10 -10.87
C GLU A 77 -7.15 -8.91 -9.41
N SER A 78 -7.61 -7.85 -8.74
CA SER A 78 -7.36 -7.66 -7.29
C SER A 78 -7.97 -8.80 -6.45
N ILE A 79 -9.18 -9.26 -6.80
CA ILE A 79 -9.82 -10.40 -6.14
C ILE A 79 -9.01 -11.69 -6.37
N ARG A 80 -8.55 -11.93 -7.60
CA ARG A 80 -7.70 -13.08 -7.94
C ARG A 80 -6.39 -13.05 -7.16
N TYR A 81 -5.74 -11.90 -7.09
CA TYR A 81 -4.51 -11.69 -6.33
C TYR A 81 -4.73 -11.97 -4.84
N PHE A 82 -5.78 -11.41 -4.24
CA PHE A 82 -6.09 -11.63 -2.84
C PHE A 82 -6.40 -13.11 -2.56
N LYS A 83 -7.24 -13.76 -3.38
CA LYS A 83 -7.53 -15.20 -3.22
C LYS A 83 -6.28 -16.08 -3.35
N LYS A 84 -5.33 -15.70 -4.20
CA LYS A 84 -4.07 -16.44 -4.38
C LYS A 84 -3.12 -16.27 -3.19
N ASN A 85 -2.98 -15.05 -2.67
CA ASN A 85 -1.89 -14.71 -1.73
C ASN A 85 -2.37 -14.48 -0.29
N GLY A 86 -3.64 -14.15 -0.10
CA GLY A 86 -4.22 -13.72 1.18
C GLY A 86 -3.69 -12.37 1.66
N ILE A 87 -3.17 -11.53 0.76
CA ILE A 87 -2.51 -10.27 1.09
C ILE A 87 -3.30 -9.11 0.47
N ILE A 88 -3.56 -8.09 1.29
CA ILE A 88 -3.97 -6.77 0.82
C ILE A 88 -2.70 -5.90 0.86
N PRO A 89 -2.29 -5.31 -0.28
CA PRO A 89 -1.04 -4.54 -0.32
C PRO A 89 -1.06 -3.36 0.66
N ALA A 90 -0.07 -3.29 1.56
CA ALA A 90 0.13 -2.11 2.39
C ALA A 90 0.53 -0.91 1.53
N GLN A 91 -0.03 0.26 1.83
CA GLN A 91 0.41 1.54 1.25
C GLN A 91 1.21 2.38 2.24
N HIS A 92 0.94 2.27 3.54
CA HIS A 92 1.53 3.13 4.57
C HIS A 92 1.86 2.33 5.83
N ILE A 93 2.89 2.79 6.54
CA ILE A 93 3.28 2.35 7.88
C ILE A 93 3.51 3.58 8.75
N THR A 94 3.13 3.53 10.02
CA THR A 94 3.43 4.57 10.99
C THR A 94 4.81 4.30 11.57
N VAL A 95 5.69 5.30 11.52
CA VAL A 95 7.03 5.24 12.12
C VAL A 95 7.13 6.24 13.25
N VAL A 96 7.74 5.83 14.36
CA VAL A 96 8.07 6.69 15.49
C VAL A 96 9.59 6.81 15.53
N ARG A 97 10.11 8.02 15.74
CA ARG A 97 11.54 8.22 15.87
C ARG A 97 12.04 7.47 17.10
N GLU A 98 13.14 6.73 16.95
CA GLU A 98 13.73 5.91 18.02
C GLU A 98 13.95 6.71 19.31
N SER A 99 14.47 7.94 19.23
CA SER A 99 14.67 8.81 20.40
C SER A 99 13.39 9.10 21.20
N ILE A 100 12.22 9.10 20.55
CA ILE A 100 10.94 9.29 21.25
C ILE A 100 10.59 8.03 22.01
N LEU A 101 10.89 6.85 21.46
CA LEU A 101 10.64 5.57 22.12
C LEU A 101 11.62 5.32 23.26
N GLU A 102 12.86 5.80 23.16
CA GLU A 102 13.83 5.76 24.26
C GLU A 102 13.35 6.57 25.47
N GLU A 103 12.77 7.76 25.24
CA GLU A 103 12.28 8.64 26.31
C GLU A 103 10.86 8.27 26.77
N HIS A 104 10.02 7.81 25.84
CA HIS A 104 8.59 7.54 26.03
C HIS A 104 8.16 6.21 25.38
N PRO A 105 8.60 5.05 25.90
CA PRO A 105 8.35 3.75 25.27
C PRO A 105 6.86 3.42 25.06
N TRP A 106 5.99 3.88 25.97
CA TRP A 106 4.54 3.66 25.91
C TRP A 106 3.88 4.29 24.66
N VAL A 107 4.53 5.24 23.98
CA VAL A 107 4.00 5.89 22.77
C VAL A 107 3.69 4.85 21.69
N ALA A 108 4.50 3.82 21.55
CA ALA A 108 4.27 2.76 20.57
C ALA A 108 2.92 2.06 20.80
N THR A 109 2.69 1.55 22.02
CA THR A 109 1.46 0.86 22.38
C THR A 109 0.25 1.79 22.38
N SER A 110 0.40 3.03 22.87
CA SER A 110 -0.70 4.01 22.86
C SER A 110 -1.16 4.35 21.43
N LEU A 111 -0.23 4.50 20.48
CA LEU A 111 -0.60 4.71 19.08
C LEU A 111 -1.24 3.47 18.47
N TYR A 112 -0.70 2.29 18.74
CA TYR A 112 -1.24 1.03 18.25
C TYR A 112 -2.70 0.83 18.72
N GLU A 113 -2.96 0.94 20.01
CA GLU A 113 -4.30 0.84 20.61
C GLU A 113 -5.25 1.91 20.07
N ALA A 114 -4.79 3.16 19.93
CA ALA A 114 -5.61 4.23 19.39
C ALA A 114 -6.01 3.98 17.92
N PHE A 115 -5.12 3.41 17.11
CA PHE A 115 -5.43 3.07 15.72
C PHE A 115 -6.33 1.85 15.59
N GLU A 116 -6.13 0.81 16.42
CA GLU A 116 -7.05 -0.32 16.49
C GLU A 116 -8.45 0.11 16.90
N GLU A 117 -8.56 0.98 17.91
CA GLU A 117 -9.85 1.51 18.34
C GLU A 117 -10.50 2.38 17.26
N ALA A 118 -9.74 3.26 16.62
CA ALA A 118 -10.25 4.07 15.51
C ALA A 118 -10.74 3.19 14.35
N GLN A 119 -10.02 2.12 14.02
CA GLN A 119 -10.46 1.14 13.03
C GLN A 119 -11.74 0.45 13.49
N ARG A 120 -11.81 -0.06 14.71
CA ARG A 120 -12.99 -0.74 15.25
C ARG A 120 -14.23 0.14 15.11
N LEU A 121 -14.14 1.40 15.55
CA LEU A 121 -15.23 2.37 15.45
C LEU A 121 -15.68 2.62 14.00
N VAL A 122 -14.75 2.72 13.06
CA VAL A 122 -15.07 2.89 11.63
C VAL A 122 -15.72 1.62 11.07
N MET A 123 -15.20 0.44 11.40
CA MET A 123 -15.72 -0.83 10.92
C MET A 123 -17.12 -1.11 11.48
N GLU A 124 -17.35 -0.80 12.75
CA GLU A 124 -18.68 -0.78 13.36
C GLU A 124 -19.59 0.18 12.61
N ARG A 125 -19.20 1.44 12.38
CA ARG A 125 -20.03 2.38 11.62
C ARG A 125 -20.34 1.92 10.19
N LEU A 126 -19.40 1.21 9.56
CA LEU A 126 -19.56 0.68 8.20
C LEU A 126 -20.57 -0.47 8.14
N TYR A 127 -20.61 -1.34 9.16
CA TYR A 127 -21.40 -2.57 9.14
C TYR A 127 -22.58 -2.62 10.13
N GLU A 128 -22.60 -1.76 11.15
CA GLU A 128 -23.65 -1.74 12.17
C GLU A 128 -24.98 -1.23 11.62
N TYR A 129 -26.01 -1.94 12.06
CA TYR A 129 -27.38 -1.84 11.62
C TYR A 129 -28.21 -1.33 12.80
N HIS A 130 -28.19 -0.02 13.07
CA HIS A 130 -28.96 0.54 14.18
C HIS A 130 -30.45 0.67 13.82
N GLY A 131 -31.20 -0.41 14.04
CA GLY A 131 -32.66 -0.40 14.20
C GLY A 131 -33.52 -0.19 12.95
N PHE A 132 -34.78 0.23 13.17
CA PHE A 132 -35.88 0.34 12.18
C PHE A 132 -35.56 1.24 10.97
N ILE A 133 -34.46 2.01 11.04
CA ILE A 133 -33.93 2.80 9.95
C ILE A 133 -32.61 2.17 9.47
N SER A 134 -32.75 0.98 8.86
CA SER A 134 -31.75 0.30 8.02
C SER A 134 -31.08 1.23 6.97
N TYR A 135 -31.61 2.42 6.75
CA TYR A 135 -31.15 3.40 5.77
C TYR A 135 -30.03 4.35 6.24
N LEU A 136 -29.46 4.23 7.45
CA LEU A 136 -28.42 5.17 7.92
C LEU A 136 -26.98 4.61 8.06
N GLY A 137 -26.75 3.29 8.01
CA GLY A 137 -25.39 2.69 8.05
C GLY A 137 -24.67 2.67 6.69
N GLY A 138 -23.36 2.42 6.65
CA GLY A 138 -22.59 2.30 5.40
C GLY A 138 -21.55 3.41 5.17
N PRO A 139 -20.72 3.29 4.13
CA PRO A 139 -19.60 4.21 3.93
C PRO A 139 -20.09 5.63 3.63
N PRO A 140 -19.46 6.68 4.20
CA PRO A 140 -19.80 8.06 3.88
C PRO A 140 -19.48 8.31 2.40
N SER A 141 -20.51 8.30 1.56
CA SER A 141 -20.36 8.23 0.11
C SER A 141 -21.61 8.75 -0.60
N MET A 142 -21.42 9.39 -1.76
CA MET A 142 -22.51 9.74 -2.68
C MET A 142 -22.85 8.62 -3.67
N LEU A 143 -22.22 7.44 -3.54
CA LEU A 143 -22.49 6.31 -4.42
C LEU A 143 -23.82 5.63 -4.06
N LEU A 144 -24.71 5.51 -5.06
CA LEU A 144 -26.05 4.93 -4.90
C LEU A 144 -26.05 3.47 -4.42
N PHE A 145 -25.02 2.70 -4.78
CA PHE A 145 -24.94 1.26 -4.49
C PHE A 145 -23.83 0.90 -3.49
N SER A 146 -23.33 1.89 -2.73
CA SER A 146 -22.16 1.73 -1.84
C SER A 146 -22.27 0.56 -0.87
N ARG A 147 -23.47 0.29 -0.32
CA ARG A 147 -23.72 -0.84 0.58
C ARG A 147 -23.61 -2.20 -0.10
N HIS A 148 -24.19 -2.34 -1.29
CA HIS A 148 -24.10 -3.58 -2.05
C HIS A 148 -22.65 -3.86 -2.42
N ASP A 149 -21.89 -2.81 -2.77
CA ASP A 149 -20.47 -2.94 -3.07
C ASP A 149 -19.64 -3.25 -1.81
N LEU A 150 -19.98 -2.68 -0.65
CA LEU A 150 -19.36 -3.02 0.63
C LEU A 150 -19.62 -4.48 1.01
N GLU A 151 -20.84 -4.98 0.86
CA GLU A 151 -21.18 -6.38 1.14
C GLU A 151 -20.45 -7.34 0.18
N LYS A 152 -20.40 -7.02 -1.12
CA LYS A 152 -19.59 -7.78 -2.09
C LYS A 152 -18.10 -7.77 -1.74
N GLN A 153 -17.59 -6.65 -1.22
CA GLN A 153 -16.21 -6.56 -0.74
C GLN A 153 -16.02 -7.48 0.47
N ARG A 154 -16.89 -7.40 1.48
CA ARG A 154 -16.87 -8.24 2.68
C ARG A 154 -16.88 -9.73 2.34
N GLN A 155 -17.68 -10.16 1.37
CA GLN A 155 -17.72 -11.55 0.90
C GLN A 155 -16.38 -12.03 0.31
N VAL A 156 -15.54 -11.13 -0.21
CA VAL A 156 -14.24 -11.47 -0.77
C VAL A 156 -13.14 -11.36 0.28
N PHE A 157 -13.10 -10.26 1.02
CA PHE A 157 -11.95 -9.88 1.86
C PHE A 157 -12.19 -10.08 3.36
N GLY A 158 -13.38 -10.53 3.74
CA GLY A 158 -13.78 -10.75 5.13
C GLY A 158 -14.20 -9.49 5.86
N ASP A 159 -14.40 -9.65 7.16
CA ASP A 159 -14.96 -8.61 8.03
C ASP A 159 -13.95 -7.51 8.35
N ASN A 160 -12.68 -7.87 8.53
CA ASN A 160 -11.59 -6.92 8.75
C ASN A 160 -10.43 -7.11 7.75
N PRO A 161 -10.54 -6.55 6.55
CA PRO A 161 -9.47 -6.59 5.56
C PRO A 161 -8.25 -5.71 5.89
N TYR A 162 -8.34 -4.86 6.92
CA TYR A 162 -7.32 -3.86 7.24
C TYR A 162 -6.67 -4.09 8.60
N ALA A 163 -6.71 -5.32 9.11
CA ALA A 163 -6.24 -5.65 10.45
C ALA A 163 -4.84 -5.08 10.75
N TYR A 164 -4.71 -4.43 11.90
CA TYR A 164 -3.43 -3.98 12.44
C TYR A 164 -2.64 -5.16 13.01
N GLY A 165 -1.35 -4.93 13.24
CA GLY A 165 -0.46 -5.88 13.91
C GLY A 165 0.41 -6.69 12.97
N LEU A 166 1.58 -7.07 13.47
CA LEU A 166 2.61 -7.85 12.83
C LEU A 166 2.13 -9.27 12.55
N LYS A 167 1.44 -9.93 13.49
CA LYS A 167 0.90 -11.28 13.32
C LYS A 167 -0.12 -11.35 12.18
N ALA A 168 -1.08 -10.41 12.16
CA ALA A 168 -2.09 -10.33 11.10
C ALA A 168 -1.47 -10.07 9.72
N ASN A 169 -0.34 -9.35 9.68
CA ASN A 169 0.34 -8.94 8.46
C ASN A 169 1.64 -9.72 8.17
N ALA A 170 1.90 -10.84 8.85
CA ALA A 170 3.20 -11.54 8.75
C ALA A 170 3.60 -11.91 7.32
N LYS A 171 2.62 -12.38 6.51
CA LYS A 171 2.84 -12.70 5.09
C LYS A 171 3.19 -11.47 4.25
N LEU A 172 2.56 -10.33 4.56
CA LEU A 172 2.81 -9.07 3.88
C LEU A 172 4.18 -8.51 4.23
N VAL A 173 4.55 -8.53 5.53
CA VAL A 173 5.88 -8.10 5.98
C VAL A 173 6.97 -8.94 5.33
N GLU A 174 6.81 -10.27 5.31
CA GLU A 174 7.75 -11.17 4.64
C GLU A 174 7.86 -10.91 3.12
N MET A 175 6.72 -10.65 2.47
CA MET A 175 6.69 -10.28 1.05
C MET A 175 7.44 -8.98 0.78
N VAL A 176 7.20 -7.94 1.57
CA VAL A 176 7.86 -6.63 1.41
C VAL A 176 9.36 -6.74 1.65
N GLN A 177 9.79 -7.46 2.69
CA GLN A 177 11.22 -7.70 2.95
C GLN A 177 11.88 -8.46 1.81
N THR A 178 11.21 -9.48 1.27
CA THR A 178 11.70 -10.26 0.12
C THR A 178 11.89 -9.35 -1.10
N TYR A 179 10.87 -8.58 -1.48
CA TYR A 179 10.97 -7.66 -2.61
C TYR A 179 12.00 -6.56 -2.40
N SER A 180 12.15 -6.06 -1.16
CA SER A 180 13.18 -5.08 -0.82
C SER A 180 14.59 -5.60 -1.11
N VAL A 181 14.85 -6.87 -0.81
CA VAL A 181 16.14 -7.53 -1.10
C VAL A 181 16.29 -7.82 -2.58
N GLU A 182 15.29 -8.43 -3.23
CA GLU A 182 15.34 -8.78 -4.65
C GLU A 182 15.51 -7.54 -5.55
N GLN A 183 14.97 -6.40 -5.13
CA GLN A 183 15.06 -5.13 -5.84
C GLN A 183 16.28 -4.30 -5.43
N GLY A 184 17.15 -4.80 -4.55
CA GLY A 184 18.38 -4.09 -4.15
C GLY A 184 18.15 -2.84 -3.30
N LEU A 185 16.97 -2.71 -2.65
CA LEU A 185 16.67 -1.62 -1.72
C LEU A 185 17.31 -1.88 -0.35
N THR A 186 17.37 -3.14 0.08
CA THR A 186 18.09 -3.58 1.28
C THR A 186 19.01 -4.74 0.95
N LYS A 187 20.15 -4.85 1.66
CA LYS A 187 21.12 -5.95 1.45
C LYS A 187 20.63 -7.31 1.96
N LYS A 188 19.75 -7.29 2.96
CA LYS A 188 19.18 -8.47 3.62
C LYS A 188 17.80 -8.13 4.18
N LYS A 189 17.06 -9.18 4.59
CA LYS A 189 15.90 -9.03 5.46
C LYS A 189 16.38 -8.61 6.84
N GLN A 190 15.70 -7.65 7.46
CA GLN A 190 16.04 -7.20 8.82
C GLN A 190 15.28 -8.06 9.85
N PRO A 191 15.91 -8.34 10.99
CA PRO A 191 15.21 -8.90 12.14
C PRO A 191 14.02 -8.00 12.54
N LEU A 192 12.91 -8.61 12.93
CA LEU A 192 11.68 -7.86 13.24
C LEU A 192 11.83 -7.03 14.52
N ASP A 193 12.66 -7.47 15.47
CA ASP A 193 13.04 -6.75 16.68
C ASP A 193 13.94 -5.53 16.44
N GLU A 194 14.59 -5.43 15.27
CA GLU A 194 15.26 -4.20 14.85
C GLU A 194 14.30 -3.19 14.19
N LEU A 195 13.15 -3.66 13.70
CA LEU A 195 12.18 -2.83 12.96
C LEU A 195 10.98 -2.41 13.80
N ILE A 196 10.59 -3.24 14.78
CA ILE A 196 9.35 -3.12 15.53
C ILE A 196 9.71 -2.88 17.01
N PRO A 197 9.14 -1.86 17.66
CA PRO A 197 9.37 -1.60 19.08
C PRO A 197 9.03 -2.82 19.94
N GLN A 198 9.85 -3.10 20.95
CA GLN A 198 9.70 -4.25 21.82
C GLN A 198 8.31 -4.30 22.49
N GLU A 199 7.76 -3.14 22.83
CA GLU A 199 6.44 -3.01 23.46
C GLU A 199 5.33 -3.57 22.56
N ILE A 200 5.43 -3.40 21.24
CA ILE A 200 4.48 -3.95 20.26
C ILE A 200 4.62 -5.47 20.17
N LEU A 201 5.86 -5.97 20.11
CA LEU A 201 6.11 -7.43 20.08
C LEU A 201 5.50 -8.11 21.31
N LEU A 202 5.71 -7.53 22.50
CA LEU A 202 5.15 -8.03 23.75
C LEU A 202 3.62 -7.89 23.81
N ALA A 203 3.05 -6.81 23.27
CA ALA A 203 1.61 -6.63 23.22
C ALA A 203 0.96 -7.71 22.35
N GLU A 204 1.53 -7.99 21.17
CA GLU A 204 1.01 -9.02 20.28
C GLU A 204 1.17 -10.43 20.82
N GLU A 205 2.23 -10.73 21.58
CA GLU A 205 2.38 -12.01 22.30
C GLU A 205 1.30 -12.23 23.36
N ARG A 206 0.90 -11.18 24.10
CA ARG A 206 -0.14 -11.29 25.13
C ARG A 206 -1.55 -11.47 24.56
N LEU A 207 -1.78 -11.02 23.32
CA LEU A 207 -3.08 -11.07 22.65
C LEU A 207 -3.33 -12.38 21.89
N SER A 208 -2.36 -13.30 21.83
CA SER A 208 -2.48 -14.64 21.24
C SER A 208 -2.63 -15.74 22.26
#